data_AF-A0A3M1Z859-F1
#
_entry.id   AF-A0A3M1Z859-F1
#
_cell.length_a   1.000
_cell.length_b   1.000
_cell.length_c   1.000
_cell.angle_alpha   90.00
_cell.angle_beta   90.00
_cell.angle_gamma   90.00
#
_symmetry.space_group_name_H-M   'P 1'
#
loop_
_entity.id
_entity.type
_entity.pdbx_description
1 polymer ?
#
loop_
_entity_poly.entity_id
_entity_poly.type
_entity_poly.pdbx_seq_one_letter_code
_entity_poly.pdbx_strand_id
1 'polypeptide(L)'
;MANDGFNWSNFFKGAAQVAFVVGAGYAAHRVRENEIDRLVALPLEDGLRVIIQSVPPMDNENCLDFQRRLAARAQHNQNAQTLLIMTKLMVQAENQVRQILGQYGPREAAEICAGVLRTKNDIEQFAFVSLLYYFSQRDAKAQAVMGYLQQG
;
A
#
# COMPACT_ATOMS: atom_id res chain seq x y z
N MET A 1 13.18 2.82 21.82
CA MET A 1 11.72 2.69 22.02
C MET A 1 11.25 1.61 21.09
N ALA A 2 10.75 0.48 21.63
CA ALA A 2 10.20 -0.58 20.83
C ALA A 2 9.02 -0.01 20.04
N ASN A 3 9.14 -0.01 18.72
CA ASN A 3 8.04 0.26 17.83
C ASN A 3 7.11 -0.95 17.99
N ASP A 4 6.08 -0.85 18.84
CA ASP A 4 4.95 -1.79 18.87
C ASP A 4 4.15 -1.62 17.57
N GLY A 5 4.86 -1.84 16.46
CA GLY A 5 4.47 -1.52 15.12
C GLY A 5 3.25 -2.31 14.76
N PHE A 6 2.32 -1.62 14.11
CA PHE A 6 1.11 -2.15 13.51
C PHE A 6 1.34 -3.58 13.00
N ASN A 7 0.75 -4.58 13.68
CA ASN A 7 1.11 -5.97 13.48
C ASN A 7 0.32 -6.56 12.31
N TRP A 8 0.71 -6.15 11.11
CA TRP A 8 0.18 -6.65 9.85
C TRP A 8 0.26 -8.17 9.71
N SER A 9 1.22 -8.80 10.39
CA SER A 9 1.31 -10.27 10.39
C SER A 9 0.04 -10.91 10.97
N ASN A 10 -0.63 -10.29 11.94
CA ASN A 10 -1.91 -10.77 12.45
C ASN A 10 -3.08 -10.50 11.50
N PHE A 11 -3.05 -9.37 10.78
CA PHE A 11 -4.03 -9.04 9.74
C PHE A 11 -4.03 -10.09 8.62
N PHE A 12 -2.83 -10.43 8.10
CA PHE A 12 -2.65 -11.37 6.99
C PHE A 12 -2.71 -12.84 7.39
N LYS A 13 -2.18 -13.24 8.57
CA LYS A 13 -2.27 -14.64 9.05
C LYS A 13 -3.70 -15.11 9.28
N GLY A 14 -4.62 -14.20 9.61
CA GLY A 14 -6.04 -14.52 9.76
C GLY A 14 -6.71 -15.07 8.49
N ALA A 15 -6.14 -14.83 7.30
CA ALA A 15 -6.76 -15.23 6.02
C ALA A 15 -6.34 -16.65 5.65
N ALA A 16 -5.07 -16.97 5.89
CA ALA A 16 -4.47 -18.22 5.45
C ALA A 16 -4.76 -19.43 6.35
N GLN A 17 -5.25 -19.24 7.60
CA GLN A 17 -5.32 -20.35 8.58
C GLN A 17 -6.65 -20.57 9.33
N VAL A 18 -7.69 -19.73 9.15
CA VAL A 18 -8.85 -19.77 10.08
C VAL A 18 -10.19 -20.02 9.38
N ALA A 19 -10.21 -20.98 8.44
CA ALA A 19 -11.44 -21.39 7.76
C ALA A 19 -12.23 -22.52 8.46
N PHE A 20 -11.76 -23.11 9.57
CA PHE A 20 -12.32 -24.39 10.05
C PHE A 20 -13.05 -24.45 11.40
N VAL A 21 -13.19 -23.36 12.17
CA VAL A 21 -13.98 -23.39 13.41
C VAL A 21 -14.76 -22.09 13.56
N VAL A 22 -16.10 -22.20 13.63
CA VAL A 22 -17.08 -21.10 13.69
C VAL A 22 -16.78 -20.07 14.81
N GLY A 23 -16.03 -20.44 15.86
CA GLY A 23 -15.57 -19.50 16.90
C GLY A 23 -14.23 -18.78 16.62
N ALA A 24 -13.32 -19.40 15.85
CA ALA A 24 -12.02 -18.81 15.54
C ALA A 24 -12.11 -17.75 14.43
N GLY A 25 -13.03 -17.94 13.47
CA GLY A 25 -13.31 -16.97 12.43
C GLY A 25 -13.83 -15.63 12.98
N TYR A 26 -14.66 -15.66 14.02
CA TYR A 26 -15.15 -14.44 14.69
C TYR A 26 -14.02 -13.67 15.38
N ALA A 27 -13.11 -14.36 16.06
CA ALA A 27 -11.96 -13.75 16.71
C ALA A 27 -11.00 -13.11 15.68
N ALA A 28 -10.70 -13.82 14.59
CA ALA A 28 -9.86 -13.31 13.50
C ALA A 28 -10.51 -12.08 12.82
N HIS A 29 -11.82 -12.13 12.59
CA HIS A 29 -12.58 -11.01 12.04
C HIS A 29 -12.53 -9.78 12.96
N ARG A 30 -12.76 -9.96 14.27
CA ARG A 30 -12.66 -8.86 15.25
C ARG A 30 -11.27 -8.26 15.33
N VAL A 31 -10.22 -9.08 15.27
CA VAL A 31 -8.84 -8.59 15.26
C VAL A 31 -8.62 -7.67 14.06
N ARG A 32 -9.10 -8.05 12.86
CA ARG A 32 -8.98 -7.19 11.67
C ARG A 32 -9.76 -5.90 11.77
N GLU A 33 -10.98 -5.96 12.28
CA GLU A 33 -11.79 -4.76 12.49
C GLU A 33 -11.10 -3.79 13.45
N ASN A 34 -10.56 -4.30 14.56
CA ASN A 34 -9.82 -3.49 15.53
C ASN A 34 -8.55 -2.87 14.93
N GLU A 35 -7.82 -3.60 14.07
CA GLU A 35 -6.66 -3.03 13.38
C GLU A 35 -7.08 -1.93 12.41
N ILE A 36 -8.16 -2.09 11.65
CA ILE A 36 -8.70 -1.02 10.79
C ILE A 36 -9.11 0.20 11.61
N ASP A 37 -9.77 -0.01 12.74
CA ASP A 37 -10.19 1.09 13.62
C ASP A 37 -8.97 1.83 14.21
N ARG A 38 -7.92 1.09 14.58
CA ARG A 38 -6.62 1.66 14.99
C ARG A 38 -5.97 2.46 13.88
N LEU A 39 -5.94 1.92 12.66
CA LEU A 39 -5.37 2.60 11.48
C LEU A 39 -6.07 3.93 11.21
N VAL A 40 -7.40 3.92 11.24
CA VAL A 40 -8.22 5.10 10.97
C VAL A 40 -8.10 6.15 12.09
N ALA A 41 -7.79 5.72 13.32
CA ALA A 41 -7.52 6.60 14.46
C ALA A 41 -6.12 7.22 14.46
N LEU A 42 -5.18 6.73 13.64
CA LEU A 42 -3.85 7.33 13.52
C LEU A 42 -3.92 8.74 12.92
N PRO A 43 -2.93 9.60 13.22
CA PRO A 43 -2.66 10.78 12.40
C PRO A 43 -2.55 10.38 10.93
N LEU A 44 -3.08 11.21 10.03
CA LEU A 44 -3.16 10.86 8.60
C LEU A 44 -1.80 10.49 8.02
N GLU A 45 -0.73 11.21 8.38
CA GLU A 45 0.64 10.92 7.92
C GLU A 45 1.13 9.53 8.34
N ASP A 46 0.87 9.14 9.59
CA ASP A 46 1.24 7.81 10.09
C ASP A 46 0.41 6.71 9.42
N GLY A 47 -0.89 6.97 9.21
CA GLY A 47 -1.75 6.09 8.43
C GLY A 47 -1.25 5.90 7.01
N LEU A 48 -0.85 6.98 6.32
CA LEU A 48 -0.29 6.91 4.96
C LEU A 48 1.02 6.13 4.93
N ARG A 49 1.91 6.32 5.90
CA ARG A 49 3.15 5.54 6.02
C ARG A 49 2.86 4.05 6.14
N VAL A 50 1.88 3.72 6.97
CA VAL A 50 1.42 2.34 7.16
C VAL A 50 0.86 1.76 5.86
N ILE A 51 0.03 2.50 5.11
CA ILE A 51 -0.47 2.10 3.79
C ILE A 51 0.70 1.82 2.83
N ILE A 52 1.69 2.72 2.76
CA ILE A 52 2.84 2.63 1.86
C ILE A 52 3.68 1.37 2.11
N GLN A 53 3.83 0.98 3.37
CA GLN A 53 4.63 -0.19 3.73
C GLN A 53 3.87 -1.51 3.56
N SER A 54 2.54 -1.47 3.64
CA SER A 54 1.73 -2.68 3.87
C SER A 54 0.95 -3.10 2.65
N VAL A 55 0.55 -2.17 1.77
CA VAL A 55 -0.20 -2.47 0.53
C VAL A 55 0.65 -3.19 -0.52
N PRO A 56 1.89 -2.77 -0.84
CA PRO A 56 2.67 -3.43 -1.90
C PRO A 56 2.98 -4.93 -1.72
N PRO A 57 3.12 -5.46 -0.49
CA PRO A 57 3.27 -6.91 -0.30
C PRO A 57 1.94 -7.66 -0.18
N MET A 58 0.77 -7.00 -0.23
CA MET A 58 -0.53 -7.69 -0.16
C MET A 58 -0.81 -8.46 -1.44
N ASP A 59 -1.34 -9.69 -1.29
CA ASP A 59 -2.04 -10.32 -2.41
C ASP A 59 -3.39 -9.64 -2.69
N ASN A 60 -3.96 -9.95 -3.85
CA ASN A 60 -5.20 -9.35 -4.32
C ASN A 60 -6.39 -9.57 -3.37
N GLU A 61 -6.50 -10.75 -2.74
CA GLU A 61 -7.63 -11.07 -1.87
C GLU A 61 -7.57 -10.26 -0.56
N ASN A 62 -6.39 -10.21 0.06
CA ASN A 62 -6.13 -9.43 1.26
C ASN A 62 -6.29 -7.93 1.00
N CYS A 63 -5.86 -7.45 -0.17
CA CYS A 63 -6.05 -6.06 -0.54
C CYS A 63 -7.54 -5.71 -0.72
N LEU A 64 -8.33 -6.60 -1.34
CA LEU A 64 -9.77 -6.41 -1.49
C LEU A 64 -10.50 -6.42 -0.15
N ASP A 65 -10.17 -7.34 0.77
CA ASP A 65 -10.72 -7.35 2.13
C ASP A 65 -10.37 -6.05 2.87
N PHE A 66 -9.11 -5.63 2.79
CA PHE A 66 -8.63 -4.38 3.38
C PHE A 66 -9.37 -3.15 2.86
N GLN A 67 -9.53 -3.02 1.54
CA GLN A 67 -10.28 -1.92 0.91
C GLN A 67 -11.76 -1.93 1.31
N ARG A 68 -12.41 -3.10 1.40
CA ARG A 68 -13.81 -3.21 1.84
C ARG A 68 -13.98 -2.70 3.28
N ARG A 69 -13.08 -3.08 4.18
CA ARG A 69 -13.14 -2.65 5.59
C ARG A 69 -12.90 -1.15 5.72
N LEU A 70 -11.90 -0.60 5.01
CA LEU A 70 -11.69 0.85 4.95
C LEU A 70 -12.89 1.59 4.36
N ALA A 71 -13.53 1.04 3.31
CA ALA A 71 -14.72 1.63 2.70
C ALA A 71 -15.91 1.72 3.66
N ALA A 72 -16.08 0.73 4.55
CA ALA A 72 -17.10 0.81 5.60
C ALA A 72 -16.87 1.99 6.55
N ARG A 73 -15.62 2.29 6.93
CA ARG A 73 -15.28 3.42 7.81
C ARG A 73 -15.33 4.76 7.07
N ALA A 74 -14.98 4.77 5.79
CA ALA A 74 -14.97 5.97 4.95
C ALA A 74 -16.36 6.63 4.83
N GLN A 75 -17.45 5.91 5.12
CA GLN A 75 -18.81 6.48 5.17
C GLN A 75 -18.97 7.57 6.24
N HIS A 76 -18.16 7.51 7.31
CA HIS A 76 -18.31 8.39 8.48
C HIS A 76 -16.99 9.01 8.96
N ASN A 77 -15.85 8.67 8.32
CA ASN A 77 -14.53 9.15 8.73
C ASN A 77 -13.70 9.60 7.52
N GLN A 78 -13.31 10.88 7.52
CA GLN A 78 -12.53 11.47 6.43
C GLN A 78 -11.11 10.90 6.31
N ASN A 79 -10.45 10.54 7.43
CA ASN A 79 -9.16 9.85 7.38
C ASN A 79 -9.30 8.50 6.68
N ALA A 80 -10.33 7.72 7.02
CA ALA A 80 -10.59 6.44 6.34
C ALA A 80 -10.83 6.63 4.85
N GLN A 81 -11.50 7.71 4.44
CA GLN A 81 -11.70 8.05 3.03
C GLN A 81 -10.37 8.33 2.32
N THR A 82 -9.49 9.14 2.91
CA THR A 82 -8.17 9.43 2.32
C THR A 82 -7.30 8.17 2.24
N LEU A 83 -7.28 7.36 3.31
CA LEU A 83 -6.52 6.09 3.32
C LEU A 83 -7.05 5.10 2.29
N LEU A 84 -8.37 5.03 2.07
CA LEU A 84 -8.97 4.21 1.03
C LEU A 84 -8.56 4.67 -0.37
N ILE A 85 -8.62 5.98 -0.64
CA ILE A 85 -8.20 6.56 -1.92
C ILE A 85 -6.73 6.21 -2.18
N MET A 86 -5.86 6.44 -1.18
CA MET A 86 -4.45 6.13 -1.29
C MET A 86 -4.20 4.65 -1.55
N THR A 87 -4.89 3.76 -0.83
CA THR A 87 -4.79 2.30 -1.02
C THR A 87 -5.11 1.91 -2.45
N LYS A 88 -6.20 2.44 -3.04
CA LYS A 88 -6.59 2.16 -4.42
C LYS A 88 -5.54 2.64 -5.42
N LEU A 89 -5.03 3.87 -5.23
CA LEU A 89 -4.01 4.45 -6.09
C LEU A 89 -2.69 3.66 -6.02
N MET A 90 -2.32 3.17 -4.84
CA MET A 90 -1.12 2.34 -4.68
C MET A 90 -1.23 1.01 -5.43
N VAL A 91 -2.36 0.32 -5.36
CA VAL A 91 -2.59 -0.93 -6.11
C VAL A 91 -2.48 -0.69 -7.63
N GLN A 92 -3.04 0.42 -8.11
CA GLN A 92 -2.94 0.79 -9.52
C GLN A 92 -1.50 1.12 -9.91
N ALA A 93 -0.81 1.92 -9.09
CA ALA A 93 0.59 2.27 -9.31
C ALA A 93 1.49 1.04 -9.27
N GLU A 94 1.17 0.02 -8.46
CA GLU A 94 1.99 -1.18 -8.34
C GLU A 94 2.08 -1.99 -9.59
N ASN A 95 0.94 -2.23 -10.24
CA ASN A 95 0.94 -2.92 -11.51
C ASN A 95 1.76 -2.15 -12.55
N GLN A 96 1.64 -0.82 -12.59
CA GLN A 96 2.39 0.04 -13.52
C GLN A 96 3.89 0.01 -13.24
N VAL A 97 4.31 0.20 -11.99
CA VAL A 97 5.72 0.23 -11.61
C VAL A 97 6.37 -1.14 -11.83
N ARG A 98 5.71 -2.24 -11.43
CA ARG A 98 6.22 -3.59 -11.68
C ARG A 98 6.36 -3.89 -13.17
N GLN A 99 5.39 -3.47 -13.98
CA GLN A 99 5.48 -3.63 -15.43
C GLN A 99 6.67 -2.87 -16.01
N ILE A 100 6.83 -1.59 -15.67
CA ILE A 100 7.92 -0.75 -16.18
C ILE A 100 9.29 -1.32 -15.76
N LEU A 101 9.43 -1.65 -14.47
CA LEU A 101 10.65 -2.26 -13.94
C LEU A 101 10.90 -3.66 -14.50
N GLY A 102 9.88 -4.41 -14.91
CA GLY A 102 10.02 -5.73 -15.51
C GLY A 102 10.45 -5.70 -16.98
N GLN A 103 9.98 -4.70 -17.74
CA GLN A 103 10.08 -4.68 -19.20
C GLN A 103 11.26 -3.87 -19.75
N TYR A 104 11.68 -2.79 -19.09
CA TYR A 104 12.60 -1.80 -19.66
C TYR A 104 13.94 -1.71 -18.92
N GLY A 105 15.00 -1.23 -19.57
CA GLY A 105 16.27 -0.95 -18.87
C GLY A 105 16.14 0.19 -17.84
N PRO A 106 17.07 0.35 -16.87
CA PRO A 106 16.93 1.36 -15.81
C PRO A 106 16.75 2.81 -16.31
N ARG A 107 17.45 3.20 -17.38
CA ARG A 107 17.36 4.55 -17.95
C ARG A 107 16.03 4.78 -18.67
N GLU A 108 15.64 3.85 -19.53
CA GLU A 108 14.36 3.89 -20.26
C GLU A 108 13.16 3.82 -19.29
N ALA A 109 13.24 2.97 -18.27
CA ALA A 109 12.25 2.90 -17.19
C ALA A 109 12.11 4.25 -16.47
N ALA A 110 13.21 4.97 -16.21
CA ALA A 110 13.16 6.30 -15.61
C ALA A 110 12.48 7.33 -16.53
N GLU A 111 12.79 7.33 -17.83
CA GLU A 111 12.14 8.20 -18.82
C GLU A 111 10.63 7.93 -18.90
N ILE A 112 10.22 6.66 -18.91
CA ILE A 112 8.81 6.27 -18.88
C ILE A 112 8.15 6.70 -17.57
N CYS A 113 8.78 6.46 -16.42
CA CYS A 113 8.28 6.91 -15.12
C CYS A 113 8.09 8.43 -15.09
N ALA A 114 9.05 9.21 -15.59
CA ALA A 114 8.94 10.66 -15.67
C ALA A 114 7.77 11.10 -16.56
N GLY A 115 7.59 10.45 -17.71
CA GLY A 115 6.44 10.69 -18.59
C GLY A 115 5.11 10.38 -17.92
N VAL A 116 5.02 9.25 -17.20
CA VAL A 116 3.83 8.82 -16.45
C VAL A 116 3.52 9.76 -15.29
N LEU A 117 4.52 10.28 -14.59
CA LEU A 117 4.30 11.24 -13.50
C LEU A 117 3.68 12.54 -14.00
N ARG A 118 4.08 13.02 -15.20
CA ARG A 118 3.53 14.25 -15.80
C ARG A 118 2.06 14.16 -16.18
N THR A 119 1.51 12.97 -16.34
CA THR A 119 0.08 12.77 -16.67
C THR A 119 -0.80 12.56 -15.43
N LYS A 120 -0.20 12.49 -14.25
CA LYS A 120 -0.86 12.21 -12.96
C LYS A 120 -1.08 13.49 -12.16
N ASN A 121 -2.14 13.53 -11.37
CA ASN A 121 -2.32 14.58 -10.36
C ASN A 121 -1.40 14.36 -9.14
N ASP A 122 -1.32 15.33 -8.23
CA ASP A 122 -0.39 15.31 -7.09
C ASP A 122 -0.53 14.06 -6.20
N ILE A 123 -1.76 13.59 -5.96
CA ILE A 123 -2.02 12.42 -5.10
C ILE A 123 -1.59 11.14 -5.81
N GLU A 124 -1.87 11.04 -7.11
CA GLU A 124 -1.43 9.92 -7.95
C GLU A 124 0.10 9.89 -8.10
N GLN A 125 0.74 11.05 -8.25
CA GLN A 125 2.20 11.18 -8.25
C GLN A 125 2.77 10.74 -6.91
N PHE A 126 2.20 11.18 -5.79
CA PHE A 126 2.62 10.77 -4.46
C PHE A 126 2.54 9.25 -4.28
N ALA A 127 1.46 8.61 -4.70
CA ALA A 127 1.32 7.16 -4.66
C ALA A 127 2.36 6.44 -5.51
N PHE A 128 2.59 6.92 -6.74
CA PHE A 128 3.55 6.33 -7.66
C PHE A 128 4.99 6.45 -7.14
N VAL A 129 5.40 7.63 -6.70
CA VAL A 129 6.74 7.88 -6.14
C VAL A 129 6.95 7.11 -4.83
N SER A 130 5.96 7.08 -3.95
CA SER A 130 6.03 6.33 -2.69
C SER A 130 6.29 4.85 -2.95
N LEU A 131 5.65 4.31 -3.99
CA LEU A 131 5.84 2.93 -4.37
C LEU A 131 7.20 2.67 -5.01
N LEU A 132 7.64 3.54 -5.90
CA LEU A 132 8.96 3.43 -6.51
C LEU A 132 10.07 3.52 -5.46
N TYR A 133 9.89 4.38 -4.45
CA TYR A 133 10.75 4.45 -3.27
C TYR A 133 10.68 3.18 -2.41
N TYR A 134 9.51 2.60 -2.22
CA TYR A 134 9.37 1.31 -1.54
C TYR A 134 10.16 0.20 -2.24
N PHE A 135 10.13 0.16 -3.58
CA PHE A 135 10.89 -0.83 -4.35
C PHE A 135 12.38 -0.53 -4.40
N SER A 136 12.81 0.74 -4.43
CA SER A 136 14.24 1.09 -4.45
C SER A 136 15.01 0.63 -3.22
N GLN A 137 14.32 0.43 -2.09
CA GLN A 137 14.90 -0.15 -0.88
C GLN A 137 15.18 -1.66 -0.99
N ARG A 138 14.64 -2.34 -2.00
CA ARG A 138 14.66 -3.81 -2.13
C ARG A 138 15.19 -4.31 -3.47
N ASP A 139 15.24 -3.44 -4.48
CA ASP A 139 15.59 -3.79 -5.85
C ASP A 139 16.57 -2.75 -6.43
N ALA A 140 17.74 -3.23 -6.87
CA ALA A 140 18.82 -2.37 -7.37
C ALA A 140 18.43 -1.64 -8.66
N LYS A 141 17.55 -2.21 -9.48
CA LYS A 141 17.03 -1.56 -10.69
C LYS A 141 16.07 -0.44 -10.33
N ALA A 142 15.16 -0.67 -9.38
CA ALA A 142 14.31 0.40 -8.84
C ALA A 142 15.13 1.52 -8.21
N GLN A 143 16.24 1.18 -7.54
CA GLN A 143 17.18 2.16 -7.00
C GLN A 143 17.86 2.99 -8.10
N ALA A 144 18.32 2.35 -9.18
CA ALA A 144 18.89 3.06 -10.32
C ALA A 144 17.88 3.99 -11.00
N VAL A 145 16.63 3.52 -11.19
CA VAL A 145 15.53 4.32 -11.76
C VAL A 145 15.26 5.57 -10.91
N MET A 146 15.15 5.40 -9.58
CA MET A 146 15.02 6.54 -8.66
C MET A 146 16.19 7.52 -8.76
N GLY A 147 17.42 7.01 -8.88
CA GLY A 147 18.61 7.85 -9.06
C GLY A 147 18.54 8.70 -10.32
N TYR A 148 18.10 8.14 -11.45
CA TYR A 148 17.91 8.90 -12.68
C TYR A 148 16.81 9.96 -12.56
N LEU A 149 15.70 9.64 -11.90
CA LEU A 149 14.60 10.59 -11.68
C LEU A 149 14.99 11.77 -10.76
N GLN A 150 16.01 11.61 -9.91
CA GLN A 150 16.51 12.68 -9.05
C GLN A 150 17.54 13.59 -9.75
N GLN A 151 18.13 13.12 -10.85
CA GLN A 151 19.17 13.83 -11.60
C GLN A 151 18.64 14.61 -12.82
N GLY A 152 17.42 14.30 -13.28
CA GLY A 152 16.73 14.95 -14.39
C GLY A 152 15.67 15.93 -13.92
#